data_AF-A0A3B9KYW7-F1
#
_entry.id   AF-A0A3B9KYW7-F1
#
_cell.length_a   1.000
_cell.length_b   1.000
_cell.length_c   1.000
_cell.angle_alpha   90.00
_cell.angle_beta   90.00
_cell.angle_gamma   90.00
#
_symmetry.space_group_name_H-M   'P 1'
#
loop_
_entity.id
_entity.type
_entity.pdbx_description
1 polymer ?
#
loop_
_entity_poly.entity_id
_entity_poly.type
_entity_poly.pdbx_seq_one_letter_code
_entity_poly.pdbx_strand_id
1 'polypeptide(L)'
;FGPILPIKSYGETKDAVNYINSHDRPLGLYYFGEDASEKDFVLNNTTSGGVTVNDVIFHVAQEDLPFGGVGPSGMGSYHGLDGFMEFSHKKAVYTQTGSEMLAMMRPPYGDKFRGQVKGRIKR
;
A
#
# COMPACT_ATOMS: atom_id res chain seq x y z
N PHE A 1 -0.87 -3.01 26.80
CA PHE A 1 -1.56 -4.29 26.54
C PHE A 1 -2.08 -4.86 27.85
N GLY A 2 -3.18 -4.31 28.36
CA GLY A 2 -3.77 -4.69 29.64
C GLY A 2 -5.26 -4.30 29.65
N PRO A 3 -6.02 -4.70 30.67
CA PRO A 3 -7.49 -4.59 30.67
C PRO A 3 -7.97 -3.17 31.05
N ILE A 4 -7.44 -2.14 30.38
CA ILE A 4 -7.81 -0.74 30.59
C ILE A 4 -8.25 -0.16 29.25
N LEU A 5 -9.40 0.51 29.23
CA LEU A 5 -9.96 1.18 28.05
C LEU A 5 -10.14 2.68 28.33
N PRO A 6 -9.12 3.52 28.03
CA PRO A 6 -9.25 4.97 28.19
C PRO A 6 -10.27 5.54 27.20
N ILE A 7 -11.11 6.47 27.68
CA ILE A 7 -12.09 7.19 26.85
C ILE A 7 -11.63 8.64 26.71
N LYS A 8 -11.49 9.10 25.48
CA LYS A 8 -11.18 10.50 25.14
C LYS A 8 -12.34 11.07 24.31
N SER A 9 -13.00 12.09 24.82
CA SER A 9 -14.03 12.81 24.07
C SER A 9 -13.41 13.75 23.03
N TYR A 10 -14.20 14.08 22.02
CA TYR A 10 -13.88 15.02 20.95
C TYR A 10 -15.13 15.83 20.58
N GLY A 11 -14.98 16.97 19.91
CA GLY A 11 -16.09 17.83 19.51
C GLY A 11 -16.62 17.48 18.14
N GLU A 12 -15.72 17.43 17.15
CA GLU A 12 -16.02 17.04 15.77
C GLU A 12 -15.10 15.91 15.30
N THR A 13 -15.51 15.14 14.29
CA THR A 13 -14.72 14.01 13.75
C THR A 13 -13.29 14.41 13.35
N LYS A 14 -13.11 15.66 12.89
CA LYS A 14 -11.81 16.23 12.57
C LYS A 14 -10.85 16.27 13.77
N ASP A 15 -11.35 16.49 14.98
CA ASP A 15 -10.54 16.46 16.20
C ASP A 15 -9.95 15.05 16.43
N ALA A 16 -10.78 14.01 16.24
CA ALA A 16 -10.35 12.62 16.37
C ALA A 16 -9.32 12.25 15.30
N VAL A 17 -9.53 12.65 14.04
CA VAL A 17 -8.57 12.44 12.94
C VAL A 17 -7.24 13.15 13.22
N ASN A 18 -7.28 14.41 13.66
CA ASN A 18 -6.07 15.16 14.04
C ASN A 18 -5.33 14.51 15.21
N TYR A 19 -6.07 13.99 16.19
CA TYR A 19 -5.48 13.26 17.31
C TYR A 19 -4.77 11.99 16.82
N ILE A 20 -5.42 11.17 15.99
CA ILE A 20 -4.82 9.95 15.43
C ILE A 20 -3.54 10.31 14.64
N ASN A 21 -3.60 11.31 13.78
CA ASN A 21 -2.48 11.71 12.92
C ASN A 21 -1.31 12.38 13.66
N SER A 22 -1.50 12.83 14.90
CA SER A 22 -0.42 13.37 15.73
C SER A 22 0.35 12.29 16.50
N HIS A 23 -0.01 11.02 16.32
CA HIS A 23 0.65 9.86 16.95
C HIS A 23 1.22 8.90 15.90
N ASP A 24 1.99 7.93 16.38
CA ASP A 24 2.50 6.83 15.57
C ASP A 24 1.35 6.05 14.91
N ARG A 25 1.55 5.71 13.62
CA ARG A 25 0.55 5.03 12.80
C ARG A 25 0.15 3.68 13.41
N PRO A 26 -1.12 3.46 13.74
CA PRO A 26 -1.56 2.25 14.44
C PRO A 26 -1.65 1.04 13.51
N LEU A 27 -1.58 -0.16 14.09
CA LEU A 27 -1.82 -1.41 13.35
C LEU A 27 -3.29 -1.57 12.96
N GLY A 28 -4.21 -1.33 13.89
CA GLY A 28 -5.65 -1.39 13.64
C GLY A 28 -6.34 -0.07 13.98
N LEU A 29 -7.28 0.33 13.14
CA LEU A 29 -8.22 1.44 13.39
C LEU A 29 -9.64 0.88 13.38
N TYR A 30 -10.49 1.36 14.29
CA TYR A 30 -11.86 0.90 14.42
C TYR A 30 -12.80 2.09 14.38
N TYR A 31 -13.75 2.07 13.44
CA TYR A 31 -14.78 3.11 13.29
C TYR A 31 -16.14 2.52 13.61
N PHE A 32 -16.94 3.22 14.41
CA PHE A 32 -18.33 2.86 14.71
C PHE A 32 -19.25 4.03 14.33
N GLY A 33 -20.19 3.79 13.43
CA GLY A 33 -21.14 4.79 12.96
C GLY A 33 -21.89 4.39 11.69
N GLU A 34 -22.97 5.10 11.42
CA GLU A 34 -23.82 4.91 10.22
C GLU A 34 -23.66 6.03 9.19
N ASP A 35 -23.06 7.18 9.56
CA ASP A 35 -22.79 8.27 8.63
C ASP A 35 -21.66 7.87 7.67
N ALA A 36 -22.03 7.73 6.39
CA ALA A 36 -21.09 7.37 5.34
C ALA A 36 -20.03 8.46 5.09
N SER A 37 -20.40 9.74 5.21
CA SER A 37 -19.49 10.85 5.01
C SER A 37 -18.47 10.95 6.13
N GLU A 38 -18.88 10.70 7.37
CA GLU A 38 -17.99 10.65 8.53
C GLU A 38 -17.02 9.47 8.41
N LYS A 39 -17.55 8.27 8.11
CA LYS A 39 -16.75 7.06 7.87
C LYS A 39 -15.70 7.30 6.79
N ASP A 40 -16.11 7.78 5.62
CA ASP A 40 -15.21 8.02 4.50
C ASP A 40 -14.19 9.12 4.83
N PHE A 41 -14.57 10.13 5.60
CA PHE A 41 -13.63 11.15 6.08
C PHE A 41 -12.55 10.53 6.98
N VAL A 42 -12.92 9.69 7.94
CA VAL A 42 -11.94 9.00 8.81
C VAL A 42 -11.01 8.10 7.99
N LEU A 43 -11.56 7.28 7.09
CA LEU A 43 -10.79 6.34 6.26
C LEU A 43 -9.80 7.06 5.33
N ASN A 44 -10.23 8.15 4.70
CA ASN A 44 -9.40 8.87 3.73
C ASN A 44 -8.37 9.81 4.36
N ASN A 45 -8.54 10.17 5.64
CA ASN A 45 -7.67 11.13 6.33
C ASN A 45 -6.86 10.53 7.47
N THR A 46 -6.81 9.20 7.60
CA THR A 46 -5.93 8.51 8.55
C THR A 46 -5.09 7.44 7.84
N THR A 47 -4.06 6.92 8.51
CA THR A 47 -3.23 5.84 7.98
C THR A 47 -3.03 4.79 9.08
N SER A 48 -3.43 3.55 8.80
CA SER A 48 -3.27 2.39 9.68
C SER A 48 -2.89 1.15 8.88
N GLY A 49 -2.50 0.07 9.57
CA GLY A 49 -2.27 -1.23 8.92
C GLY A 49 -3.56 -1.84 8.35
N GLY A 50 -4.63 -1.83 9.15
CA GLY A 50 -5.97 -2.25 8.75
C GLY A 50 -7.06 -1.42 9.43
N VAL A 51 -8.29 -1.55 8.92
CA VAL A 51 -9.47 -0.89 9.49
C VAL A 51 -10.62 -1.89 9.60
N THR A 52 -11.39 -1.80 10.68
CA THR A 52 -12.71 -2.46 10.77
C THR A 52 -13.80 -1.43 11.04
N VAL A 53 -14.88 -1.52 10.28
CA VAL A 53 -16.05 -0.64 10.39
C VAL A 53 -17.16 -1.42 11.09
N ASN A 54 -17.70 -0.83 12.16
CA ASN A 54 -18.77 -1.37 13.00
C ASN A 54 -18.44 -2.72 13.66
N ASP A 55 -17.17 -3.02 13.81
CA ASP A 55 -16.65 -4.18 14.54
C ASP A 55 -15.17 -3.95 14.92
N VAL A 56 -14.58 -4.86 15.66
CA VAL A 56 -13.16 -4.88 16.03
C VAL A 56 -12.54 -6.20 15.61
N ILE A 57 -11.21 -6.24 15.43
CA ILE A 57 -10.39 -7.46 15.24
C ILE A 57 -10.64 -8.24 13.93
N PHE A 58 -11.88 -8.40 13.45
CA PHE A 58 -12.24 -9.39 12.44
C PHE A 58 -11.63 -9.19 11.06
N HIS A 59 -11.08 -8.01 10.74
CA HIS A 59 -10.26 -7.86 9.52
C HIS A 59 -9.04 -8.80 9.51
N VAL A 60 -8.52 -9.20 10.69
CA VAL A 60 -7.44 -10.19 10.82
C VAL A 60 -7.91 -11.60 10.47
N ALA A 61 -9.19 -11.91 10.66
CA ALA A 61 -9.73 -13.24 10.36
C ALA A 61 -10.04 -13.44 8.86
N GLN A 62 -9.86 -12.41 8.03
CA GLN A 62 -10.07 -12.49 6.59
C GLN A 62 -8.74 -12.82 5.90
N GLU A 63 -8.56 -14.08 5.52
CA GLU A 63 -7.34 -14.59 4.85
C GLU A 63 -7.07 -13.92 3.49
N ASP A 64 -8.11 -13.39 2.84
CA ASP A 64 -8.00 -12.68 1.56
C ASP A 64 -7.60 -11.20 1.73
N LEU A 65 -7.49 -10.70 2.96
CA LEU A 65 -7.00 -9.35 3.24
C LEU A 65 -5.54 -9.40 3.71
N PRO A 66 -4.65 -8.54 3.16
CA PRO A 66 -3.30 -8.43 3.67
C PRO A 66 -3.32 -7.92 5.11
N PHE A 67 -2.63 -8.62 6.00
CA PHE A 67 -2.43 -8.19 7.38
C PHE A 67 -0.98 -7.76 7.59
N GLY A 68 -0.79 -6.49 7.93
CA GLY A 68 0.52 -5.87 8.06
C GLY A 68 0.42 -4.46 8.65
N GLY A 69 1.54 -3.95 9.13
CA GLY A 69 1.66 -2.59 9.67
C GLY A 69 2.15 -1.58 8.64
N VAL A 70 2.14 -0.30 9.01
CA VAL A 70 2.68 0.78 8.19
C VAL A 70 3.43 1.79 9.07
N GLY A 71 4.69 2.04 8.76
CA GLY A 71 5.53 2.96 9.55
C GLY A 71 5.83 2.38 10.93
N PRO A 72 5.58 3.09 12.04
CA PRO A 72 5.86 2.59 13.39
C PRO A 72 5.17 1.27 13.77
N SER A 73 4.02 0.94 13.16
CA SER A 73 3.32 -0.33 13.40
C SER A 73 3.89 -1.52 12.63
N GLY A 74 4.81 -1.30 11.67
CA GLY A 74 5.45 -2.38 10.91
C GLY A 74 5.67 -2.05 9.43
N MET A 75 6.16 -3.06 8.70
CA MET A 75 6.32 -3.05 7.25
C MET A 75 6.04 -4.44 6.69
N GLY A 76 5.68 -4.50 5.40
CA GLY A 76 5.26 -5.75 4.76
C GLY A 76 3.88 -6.21 5.23
N SER A 77 3.39 -7.29 4.65
CA SER A 77 2.08 -7.87 4.95
C SER A 77 2.07 -9.35 4.62
N TYR A 78 1.22 -10.12 5.31
CA TYR A 78 0.99 -11.54 5.03
C TYR A 78 -0.52 -11.85 5.05
N HIS A 79 -0.87 -13.14 5.17
CA HIS A 79 -2.16 -13.81 4.92
C HIS A 79 -2.33 -14.30 3.48
N GLY A 80 -2.97 -15.47 3.34
CA GLY A 80 -3.27 -16.09 2.06
C GLY A 80 -2.19 -15.94 0.99
N LEU A 81 -2.58 -15.30 -0.12
CA LEU A 81 -1.69 -15.02 -1.25
C LEU A 81 -0.59 -14.01 -0.91
N ASP A 82 -0.88 -12.98 -0.14
CA ASP A 82 0.10 -11.95 0.23
C ASP A 82 1.25 -12.54 1.03
N GLY A 83 0.94 -13.45 1.96
CA GLY A 83 1.96 -14.20 2.72
C GLY A 83 2.84 -15.06 1.80
N PHE A 84 2.25 -15.78 0.86
CA PHE A 84 3.03 -16.55 -0.12
C PHE A 84 3.95 -15.63 -0.94
N MET A 85 3.46 -14.46 -1.35
CA MET A 85 4.22 -13.50 -2.14
C MET A 85 5.34 -12.84 -1.34
N GLU A 86 5.13 -12.55 -0.05
CA GLU A 86 6.13 -11.96 0.85
C GLU A 86 7.31 -12.91 1.07
N PHE A 87 7.06 -14.21 1.19
CA PHE A 87 8.10 -15.24 1.36
C PHE A 87 8.63 -15.83 0.05
N SER A 88 8.27 -15.24 -1.10
CA SER A 88 8.68 -15.71 -2.43
C SER A 88 9.58 -14.71 -3.14
N HIS A 89 10.59 -15.21 -3.86
CA HIS A 89 11.36 -14.39 -4.80
C HIS A 89 10.67 -14.37 -6.18
N LYS A 90 10.12 -13.21 -6.57
CA LYS A 90 9.51 -13.00 -7.90
C LYS A 90 10.58 -12.93 -9.00
N LYS A 91 11.09 -14.09 -9.40
CA LYS A 91 12.15 -14.22 -10.42
C LYS A 91 11.66 -13.77 -11.80
N ALA A 92 12.23 -12.68 -12.31
CA ALA A 92 12.01 -12.25 -13.68
C ALA A 92 12.73 -13.20 -14.67
N VAL A 93 12.01 -13.69 -15.68
CA VAL A 93 12.55 -14.49 -16.78
C VAL A 93 12.14 -13.84 -18.10
N TYR A 94 13.13 -13.51 -18.92
CA TYR A 94 12.91 -12.97 -20.26
C TYR A 94 13.59 -13.88 -21.29
N THR A 95 12.83 -14.27 -22.31
CA THR A 95 13.33 -15.03 -23.45
C THR A 95 13.30 -14.15 -24.68
N GLN A 96 14.48 -13.89 -25.25
CA GLN A 96 14.62 -13.14 -26.49
C GLN A 96 14.06 -13.97 -27.67
N THR A 97 13.25 -13.33 -28.53
CA THR A 97 12.83 -13.97 -29.79
C THR A 97 14.02 -14.11 -30.73
N GLY A 98 14.06 -15.13 -31.58
CA GLY A 98 15.12 -15.29 -32.59
C GLY A 98 15.18 -14.21 -33.67
N SER A 99 14.29 -13.22 -33.62
CA SER A 99 14.27 -12.08 -34.54
C SER A 99 15.35 -11.06 -34.16
N GLU A 100 16.20 -10.68 -35.12
CA GLU A 100 17.22 -9.64 -34.99
C GLU A 100 16.63 -8.21 -34.94
N MET A 101 15.36 -8.03 -34.59
CA MET A 101 14.73 -6.72 -34.47
C MET A 101 15.48 -5.80 -33.48
N LEU A 102 16.15 -6.39 -32.48
CA LEU A 102 16.98 -5.68 -31.51
C LEU A 102 18.46 -5.51 -31.96
N ALA A 103 18.85 -6.03 -33.13
CA ALA A 103 20.16 -5.76 -33.72
C ALA A 103 20.37 -4.27 -33.97
N MET A 104 19.30 -3.54 -34.31
CA MET A 104 19.36 -2.08 -34.49
C MET A 104 19.71 -1.33 -33.20
N MET A 105 19.61 -1.97 -32.02
CA MET A 105 20.04 -1.41 -30.74
C MET A 105 21.48 -1.81 -30.36
N ARG A 106 22.12 -2.69 -31.13
CA ARG A 106 23.50 -3.14 -30.92
C ARG A 106 24.47 -2.31 -31.78
N PRO A 107 25.75 -2.16 -31.38
CA PRO A 107 26.78 -1.53 -32.21
C PRO A 107 26.96 -2.23 -33.57
N PRO A 108 27.44 -1.51 -34.60
CA PRO A 108 27.87 -0.10 -34.59
C PRO A 108 26.72 0.92 -34.68
N TYR A 109 26.81 1.99 -33.89
CA TYR A 109 25.77 3.03 -33.77
C TYR A 109 25.83 4.09 -34.89
N GLY A 110 25.19 3.78 -36.03
CA GLY A 110 25.08 4.68 -37.17
C GLY A 110 24.04 5.80 -37.00
N ASP A 111 23.94 6.67 -38.03
CA ASP A 111 23.09 7.86 -38.01
C ASP A 111 21.60 7.56 -37.77
N LYS A 112 21.11 6.40 -38.27
CA LYS A 112 19.74 5.94 -38.03
C LYS A 112 19.47 5.68 -36.54
N PHE A 113 20.39 5.02 -35.84
CA PHE A 113 20.28 4.78 -34.41
C PHE A 113 20.34 6.11 -33.62
N ARG A 114 21.27 6.99 -33.98
CA ARG A 114 21.40 8.33 -33.35
C ARG A 114 20.16 9.19 -33.56
N GLY A 115 19.54 9.14 -34.74
CA GLY A 115 18.28 9.81 -35.03
C GLY A 115 17.11 9.29 -34.18
N GLN A 116 16.99 7.96 -34.04
CA GLN A 116 15.97 7.33 -33.20
C GLN A 116 16.16 7.67 -31.71
N VAL A 117 17.41 7.62 -31.21
CA VAL A 117 17.73 7.96 -29.82
C VAL A 117 17.45 9.44 -29.54
N LYS A 118 17.85 10.37 -30.42
CA LYS A 118 17.53 11.80 -30.29
C LYS A 118 16.02 12.07 -30.24
N GLY A 119 15.22 11.33 -31.01
CA GLY A 119 13.76 11.44 -30.99
C GLY A 119 13.12 10.92 -29.69
N ARG A 120 13.73 9.93 -29.03
CA ARG A 120 13.25 9.34 -27.77
C ARG A 120 13.75 10.06 -26.51
N ILE A 121 14.91 10.73 -26.59
CA ILE A 121 15.50 11.49 -25.48
C ILE A 121 14.90 12.90 -25.37
N LYS A 122 14.27 13.44 -26.42
CA LYS A 122 13.51 14.70 -26.31
C LYS A 122 12.24 14.49 -25.46
N ARG A 123 12.39 14.70 -24.15
CA ARG A 123 11.37 15.19 -23.24
C ARG A 123 11.91 16.46 -22.58
#